data_AF-A0A5C8F7I1-F1
#
_entry.id   AF-A0A5C8F7I1-F1
#
_cell.length_a   1.000
_cell.length_b   1.000
_cell.length_c   1.000
_cell.angle_alpha   90.00
_cell.angle_beta   90.00
_cell.angle_gamma   90.00
#
_symmetry.space_group_name_H-M   'P 1'
#
loop_
_entity.id
_entity.type
_entity.pdbx_description
1 polymer ?
#
loop_
_entity_poly.entity_id
_entity_poly.type
_entity_poly.pdbx_seq_one_letter_code
_entity_poly.pdbx_strand_id
1 'polypeptide(L)'
;MERNGERYKKLTGGRKFYLKDAKGIPISDVWDDIASFQTALSAAEIIKDFGTGQKPEKLIQRIIESSTKENDIILDFFAGSGTTLSVAHKMKRQYIGVEQIERHFDICIKRLKKVIEGEQGGISKNIDWRGVGEFISFEIAQHNEIAKEKIINAKNYEEIKNYFEEICDKFFLRYNLNIKEFEEKIIESEEFKNLDLEKQKEIFISLLDPNQMYINYSNMEDKKYKLNKKDIELTREFYKND
;
A
#
# COMPACT_ATOMS: atom_id res chain seq x y z
N MET A 1 18.03 21.08 -32.51
CA MET A 1 19.38 21.66 -32.52
C MET A 1 19.62 22.34 -33.84
N GLU A 2 20.46 23.37 -33.85
CA GLU A 2 20.99 23.94 -35.08
C GLU A 2 22.18 23.12 -35.62
N ARG A 3 22.61 23.39 -36.85
CA ARG A 3 23.78 22.75 -37.49
C ARG A 3 25.08 22.96 -36.70
N ASN A 4 25.16 24.03 -35.91
CA ASN A 4 26.29 24.34 -35.03
C ASN A 4 26.21 23.64 -33.65
N GLY A 5 25.22 22.77 -33.43
CA GLY A 5 25.03 22.04 -32.17
C GLY A 5 24.23 22.81 -31.10
N GLU A 6 23.85 24.07 -31.32
CA GLU A 6 23.10 24.84 -30.33
C GLU A 6 21.69 24.28 -30.11
N ARG A 7 21.37 24.02 -28.82
CA ARG A 7 20.05 23.56 -28.38
C ARG A 7 19.13 24.76 -28.21
N TYR A 8 17.93 24.68 -28.79
CA TYR A 8 16.89 25.70 -28.66
C TYR A 8 15.50 25.06 -28.59
N LYS A 9 14.56 25.76 -27.95
CA LYS A 9 13.13 25.44 -27.97
C LYS A 9 12.43 26.39 -28.95
N LYS A 10 11.60 25.86 -29.84
CA LYS A 10 10.72 26.68 -30.69
C LYS A 10 9.54 27.18 -29.87
N LEU A 11 9.29 28.49 -29.92
CA LEU A 11 8.14 29.15 -29.31
C LEU A 11 7.10 29.49 -30.40
N THR A 12 5.89 29.81 -29.96
CA THR A 12 4.79 30.24 -30.83
C THR A 12 5.22 31.43 -31.70
N GLY A 13 4.88 31.43 -32.98
CA GLY A 13 5.27 32.49 -33.92
C GLY A 13 6.72 32.40 -34.46
N GLY A 14 7.37 31.23 -34.37
CA GLY A 14 8.66 30.98 -35.03
C GLY A 14 9.89 31.50 -34.26
N ARG A 15 9.69 32.10 -33.09
CA ARG A 15 10.79 32.55 -32.21
C ARG A 15 11.55 31.33 -31.66
N LYS A 16 12.86 31.45 -31.53
CA LYS A 16 13.73 30.43 -30.92
C LYS A 16 14.24 30.94 -29.58
N PHE A 17 14.19 30.10 -28.56
CA PHE A 17 14.78 30.37 -27.25
C PHE A 17 15.95 29.41 -27.06
N TYR A 18 17.18 29.94 -26.94
CA TYR A 18 18.39 29.12 -26.85
C TYR A 18 18.67 28.73 -25.41
N LEU A 19 19.25 27.54 -25.23
CA LEU A 19 19.57 27.00 -23.91
C LEU A 19 20.60 27.87 -23.16
N LYS A 20 21.56 28.46 -23.89
CA LYS A 20 22.58 29.36 -23.32
C LYS A 20 22.00 30.63 -22.68
N ASP A 21 20.83 31.05 -23.15
CA ASP A 21 20.13 32.25 -22.66
C ASP A 21 19.14 31.91 -21.53
N ALA A 22 18.99 30.62 -21.21
CA ALA A 22 18.10 30.17 -20.16
C ALA A 22 18.73 30.46 -18.79
N LYS A 23 18.06 31.29 -17.98
CA LYS A 23 18.48 31.61 -16.60
C LYS A 23 18.31 30.44 -15.61
N GLY A 24 17.89 29.26 -16.09
CA GLY A 24 17.48 28.14 -15.25
C GLY A 24 16.12 28.37 -14.58
N ILE A 25 15.70 27.40 -13.78
CA ILE A 25 14.53 27.50 -12.91
C ILE A 25 15.08 27.60 -11.48
N PRO A 26 14.73 28.63 -10.69
CA PRO A 26 15.15 28.71 -9.30
C PRO A 26 14.62 27.50 -8.52
N ILE A 27 15.37 27.06 -7.51
CA ILE A 27 14.88 26.01 -6.61
C ILE A 27 13.60 26.53 -5.94
N SER A 28 12.55 25.73 -6.01
CA SER A 28 11.26 26.00 -5.37
C SER A 28 10.80 24.75 -4.62
N ASP A 29 9.99 24.99 -3.60
CA ASP A 29 9.22 24.02 -2.83
C ASP A 29 7.99 23.49 -3.58
N VAL A 30 7.56 24.16 -4.66
CA VAL A 30 6.47 23.73 -5.53
C VAL A 30 7.03 23.33 -6.90
N TRP A 31 6.83 22.07 -7.27
CA TRP A 31 7.25 21.54 -8.58
C TRP A 31 6.06 21.50 -9.54
N ASP A 32 5.93 22.55 -10.35
CA ASP A 32 4.87 22.72 -11.36
C ASP A 32 5.26 22.20 -12.76
N ASP A 33 6.52 21.77 -12.93
CA ASP A 33 7.06 21.28 -14.21
C ASP A 33 6.74 19.80 -14.50
N ILE A 34 6.07 19.12 -13.57
CA ILE A 34 5.63 17.73 -13.69
C ILE A 34 4.11 17.69 -13.70
N ALA A 35 3.54 17.37 -14.87
CA ALA A 35 2.09 17.30 -15.05
C ALA A 35 1.47 16.19 -14.19
N SER A 36 0.37 16.51 -13.51
CA SER A 36 -0.48 15.50 -12.86
C SER A 36 -1.34 14.77 -13.89
N PHE A 37 -1.88 13.61 -13.52
CA PHE A 37 -2.77 12.85 -14.41
C PHE A 37 -4.14 13.52 -14.64
N GLN A 38 -4.48 14.58 -13.90
CA GLN A 38 -5.64 15.42 -14.24
C GLN A 38 -5.41 16.19 -15.55
N THR A 39 -4.14 16.49 -15.86
CA THR A 39 -3.73 17.25 -17.05
C THR A 39 -3.16 16.36 -18.15
N ALA A 40 -2.54 15.23 -17.79
CA ALA A 40 -1.90 14.28 -18.71
C ALA A 40 -2.68 12.96 -18.82
N LEU A 41 -3.96 13.00 -19.18
CA LEU A 41 -4.90 11.87 -19.16
C LEU A 41 -4.52 10.67 -20.05
N SER A 42 -3.59 10.84 -20.99
CA SER A 42 -3.14 9.82 -21.94
C SER A 42 -1.75 9.26 -21.64
N ALA A 43 -1.16 9.59 -20.48
CA ALA A 43 0.14 9.06 -20.09
C ALA A 43 0.11 7.52 -19.99
N ALA A 44 1.09 6.86 -20.61
CA ALA A 44 1.16 5.40 -20.71
C ALA A 44 1.29 4.68 -19.36
N GLU A 45 1.79 5.38 -18.34
CA GLU A 45 1.90 4.88 -16.96
C GLU A 45 0.59 4.88 -16.18
N ILE A 46 -0.50 5.46 -16.71
CA ILE A 46 -1.78 5.57 -15.99
C ILE A 46 -2.42 4.19 -15.84
N ILE A 47 -2.79 3.88 -14.60
CA ILE A 47 -3.62 2.72 -14.27
C ILE A 47 -5.07 3.19 -14.12
N LYS A 48 -5.87 2.95 -15.15
CA LYS A 48 -7.28 3.38 -15.20
C LYS A 48 -8.10 2.89 -14.00
N ASP A 49 -7.85 1.66 -13.57
CA ASP A 49 -8.60 1.03 -12.49
C ASP A 49 -8.21 1.53 -11.09
N PHE A 50 -7.18 2.37 -10.97
CA PHE A 50 -6.76 2.97 -9.69
C PHE A 50 -7.45 4.32 -9.41
N GLY A 51 -7.94 5.00 -10.44
CA GLY A 51 -8.51 6.34 -10.34
C GLY A 51 -7.47 7.46 -10.43
N THR A 52 -7.77 8.63 -9.86
CA THR A 52 -7.00 9.87 -10.07
C THR A 52 -5.86 10.10 -9.07
N GLY A 53 -5.74 9.24 -8.04
CA GLY A 53 -4.78 9.40 -6.95
C GLY A 53 -3.33 9.01 -7.29
N GLN A 54 -3.11 8.36 -8.44
CA GLN A 54 -1.78 7.89 -8.87
C GLN A 54 -0.80 9.07 -8.99
N LYS A 55 0.44 8.88 -8.54
CA LYS A 55 1.51 9.87 -8.71
C LYS A 55 2.26 9.62 -10.03
N PRO A 56 2.74 10.67 -10.73
CA PRO A 56 3.60 10.48 -11.90
C PRO A 56 4.95 9.89 -11.53
N GLU A 57 5.46 8.92 -12.30
CA GLU A 57 6.77 8.32 -12.05
C GLU A 57 7.90 9.36 -12.09
N LYS A 58 7.80 10.37 -12.95
CA LYS A 58 8.80 11.46 -13.04
C LYS A 58 8.96 12.23 -11.72
N LEU A 59 7.88 12.39 -10.96
CA LEU A 59 7.90 13.05 -9.65
C LEU A 59 8.70 12.19 -8.66
N ILE A 60 8.36 10.91 -8.59
CA ILE A 60 9.02 9.95 -7.71
C ILE A 60 10.50 9.79 -8.07
N GLN A 61 10.83 9.75 -9.37
CA GLN A 61 12.21 9.70 -9.85
C GLN A 61 13.04 10.86 -9.27
N ARG A 62 12.53 12.10 -9.37
CA ARG A 62 13.20 13.28 -8.82
C ARG A 62 13.46 13.15 -7.30
N ILE A 63 12.47 12.63 -6.56
CA ILE A 63 12.60 12.45 -5.10
C ILE A 63 13.69 11.42 -4.80
N ILE A 64 13.69 10.27 -5.49
CA ILE A 64 14.66 9.20 -5.29
C ILE A 64 16.07 9.66 -5.67
N GLU A 65 16.25 10.32 -6.82
CA GLU A 65 17.55 10.82 -7.28
C GLU A 65 18.16 11.86 -6.34
N SER A 66 17.34 12.65 -5.66
CA SER A 66 17.84 13.71 -4.77
C SER A 66 18.29 13.21 -3.39
N SER A 67 17.91 11.98 -3.00
CA SER A 67 18.07 11.49 -1.63
C SER A 67 18.72 10.11 -1.51
N THR A 68 18.93 9.37 -2.62
CA THR A 68 19.40 7.98 -2.59
C THR A 68 20.40 7.66 -3.69
N LYS A 69 21.16 6.58 -3.50
CA LYS A 69 22.04 5.94 -4.49
C LYS A 69 21.44 4.61 -4.94
N GLU A 70 22.03 4.02 -5.99
CA GLU A 70 21.70 2.64 -6.36
C GLU A 70 21.95 1.70 -5.17
N ASN A 71 21.12 0.67 -5.04
CA ASN A 71 21.08 -0.31 -3.96
C ASN A 71 20.61 0.21 -2.58
N ASP A 72 20.33 1.50 -2.41
CA ASP A 72 19.63 1.98 -1.20
C ASP A 72 18.22 1.37 -1.12
N ILE A 73 17.69 1.26 0.11
CA ILE A 73 16.35 0.75 0.38
C ILE A 73 15.36 1.91 0.46
N ILE A 74 14.25 1.79 -0.28
CA ILE A 74 13.12 2.73 -0.23
C ILE A 74 11.94 2.07 0.48
N LEU A 75 11.37 2.75 1.47
CA LEU A 75 10.15 2.32 2.15
C LEU A 75 8.97 3.21 1.74
N ASP A 76 7.89 2.60 1.27
CA ASP A 76 6.62 3.25 1.03
C ASP A 76 5.49 2.47 1.72
N PHE A 77 4.98 3.01 2.83
CA PHE A 77 3.90 2.39 3.59
C PHE A 77 2.49 2.79 3.12
N PHE A 78 2.39 3.52 2.01
CA PHE A 78 1.15 3.85 1.31
C PHE A 78 1.32 3.60 -0.19
N ALA A 79 1.75 2.38 -0.54
CA ALA A 79 2.21 2.07 -1.90
C ALA A 79 1.15 2.35 -2.98
N GLY A 80 -0.13 2.17 -2.68
CA GLY A 80 -1.25 2.45 -3.57
C GLY A 80 -1.07 1.76 -4.92
N SER A 81 -0.98 2.57 -5.98
CA SER A 81 -0.73 2.11 -7.36
C SER A 81 0.65 1.44 -7.58
N GLY A 82 1.56 1.49 -6.61
CA GLY A 82 2.93 0.99 -6.73
C GLY A 82 3.88 1.92 -7.49
N THR A 83 3.59 3.22 -7.59
CA THR A 83 4.43 4.17 -8.34
C THR A 83 5.84 4.25 -7.73
N THR A 84 5.97 4.36 -6.40
CA THR A 84 7.26 4.39 -5.71
C THR A 84 8.06 3.13 -5.97
N LEU A 85 7.43 1.97 -5.86
CA LEU A 85 8.06 0.67 -6.03
C LEU A 85 8.51 0.46 -7.49
N SER A 86 7.66 0.84 -8.45
CA SER A 86 7.97 0.81 -9.90
C SER A 86 9.22 1.61 -10.22
N VAL A 87 9.29 2.85 -9.72
CA VAL A 87 10.42 3.75 -9.99
C VAL A 87 11.68 3.27 -9.26
N ALA A 88 11.57 2.88 -7.99
CA ALA A 88 12.67 2.32 -7.22
C ALA A 88 13.28 1.11 -7.93
N HIS A 89 12.44 0.19 -8.39
CA HIS A 89 12.86 -0.99 -9.14
C HIS A 89 13.61 -0.63 -10.43
N LYS A 90 13.01 0.20 -11.28
CA LYS A 90 13.59 0.69 -12.54
C LYS A 90 14.94 1.39 -12.32
N MET A 91 15.07 2.08 -11.20
CA MET A 91 16.26 2.81 -10.80
C MET A 91 17.27 1.96 -10.00
N LYS A 92 17.09 0.64 -9.90
CA LYS A 92 17.99 -0.27 -9.18
C LYS A 92 18.13 0.07 -7.68
N ARG A 93 17.03 0.44 -7.03
CA ARG A 93 16.93 0.51 -5.58
C ARG A 93 16.23 -0.74 -5.06
N GLN A 94 16.56 -1.13 -3.84
CA GLN A 94 15.74 -2.08 -3.10
C GLN A 94 14.49 -1.34 -2.58
N TYR A 95 13.39 -2.05 -2.36
CA TYR A 95 12.19 -1.41 -1.86
C TYR A 95 11.34 -2.34 -1.00
N ILE A 96 10.60 -1.70 -0.09
CA ILE A 96 9.56 -2.31 0.72
C ILE A 96 8.30 -1.47 0.53
N GLY A 97 7.24 -2.11 0.08
CA GLY A 97 5.93 -1.50 -0.09
C GLY A 97 4.92 -2.11 0.87
N VAL A 98 4.11 -1.28 1.53
CA VAL A 98 2.96 -1.72 2.30
C VAL A 98 1.70 -1.11 1.70
N GLU A 99 0.68 -1.94 1.53
CA GLU A 99 -0.64 -1.53 1.06
C GLU A 99 -1.70 -2.34 1.81
N GLN A 100 -2.69 -1.63 2.35
CA GLN A 100 -3.74 -2.24 3.18
C GLN A 100 -4.98 -2.60 2.36
N ILE A 101 -5.27 -1.85 1.30
CA ILE A 101 -6.49 -2.06 0.50
C ILE A 101 -6.20 -3.16 -0.53
N GLU A 102 -6.88 -4.29 -0.39
CA GLU A 102 -6.72 -5.49 -1.24
C GLU A 102 -6.74 -5.15 -2.75
N ARG A 103 -7.71 -4.34 -3.19
CA ARG A 103 -7.78 -3.88 -4.58
C ARG A 103 -6.52 -3.11 -5.03
N HIS A 104 -5.96 -2.27 -4.17
CA HIS A 104 -4.75 -1.52 -4.49
C HIS A 104 -3.52 -2.43 -4.49
N PHE A 105 -3.45 -3.39 -3.57
CA PHE A 105 -2.42 -4.41 -3.54
C PHE A 105 -2.39 -5.19 -4.86
N ASP A 106 -3.54 -5.68 -5.34
CA ASP A 106 -3.68 -6.34 -6.63
C ASP A 106 -3.18 -5.50 -7.82
N ILE A 107 -3.54 -4.21 -7.82
CA ILE A 107 -3.11 -3.25 -8.83
C ILE A 107 -1.59 -3.09 -8.79
N CYS A 108 -1.02 -2.94 -7.59
CA CYS A 108 0.41 -2.80 -7.35
C CYS A 108 1.18 -4.03 -7.85
N ILE A 109 0.73 -5.24 -7.51
CA ILE A 109 1.34 -6.51 -7.96
C ILE A 109 1.28 -6.63 -9.49
N LYS A 110 0.12 -6.33 -10.11
CA LYS A 110 -0.02 -6.33 -11.58
C LYS A 110 0.91 -5.33 -12.24
N ARG A 111 1.10 -4.15 -11.65
CA ARG A 111 2.06 -3.14 -12.13
C ARG A 111 3.48 -3.66 -12.04
N LEU A 112 3.90 -4.16 -10.88
CA LEU A 112 5.27 -4.65 -10.66
C LEU A 112 5.62 -5.82 -11.59
N LYS A 113 4.67 -6.72 -11.86
CA LYS A 113 4.82 -7.77 -12.89
C LYS A 113 5.14 -7.19 -14.28
N LYS A 114 4.42 -6.14 -14.70
CA LYS A 114 4.73 -5.46 -15.96
C LYS A 114 6.10 -4.77 -15.94
N VAL A 115 6.52 -4.24 -14.79
CA VAL A 115 7.84 -3.62 -14.63
C VAL A 115 8.95 -4.65 -14.85
N ILE A 116 8.88 -5.82 -14.20
CA ILE A 116 9.88 -6.88 -14.41
C ILE A 116 9.84 -7.44 -15.84
N GLU A 117 8.68 -7.39 -16.52
CA GLU A 117 8.52 -7.76 -17.93
C GLU A 117 9.01 -6.69 -18.92
N GLY A 118 9.46 -5.52 -18.42
CA GLY A 118 10.06 -4.47 -19.25
C GLY A 118 9.08 -3.50 -19.88
N GLU A 119 7.97 -3.20 -19.21
CA GLU A 119 7.00 -2.20 -19.66
C GLU A 119 7.62 -0.83 -19.93
N GLN A 120 7.05 -0.09 -20.89
CA GLN A 120 7.64 1.12 -21.47
C GLN A 120 6.91 2.42 -21.10
N GLY A 121 6.10 2.40 -20.04
CA GLY A 121 5.46 3.57 -19.44
C GLY A 121 6.38 4.36 -18.51
N GLY A 122 5.95 5.57 -18.17
CA GLY A 122 6.61 6.43 -17.18
C GLY A 122 8.06 6.72 -17.54
N ILE A 123 8.99 6.38 -16.63
CA ILE A 123 10.42 6.68 -16.82
C ILE A 123 11.16 5.63 -17.65
N SER A 124 10.53 4.50 -17.98
CA SER A 124 11.20 3.35 -18.61
C SER A 124 12.01 3.71 -19.85
N LYS A 125 11.44 4.52 -20.76
CA LYS A 125 12.11 4.95 -21.99
C LYS A 125 13.30 5.87 -21.75
N ASN A 126 13.26 6.67 -20.68
CA ASN A 126 14.32 7.65 -20.40
C ASN A 126 15.59 6.97 -19.86
N ILE A 127 15.44 5.78 -19.29
CA ILE A 127 16.53 5.01 -18.68
C ILE A 127 16.83 3.71 -19.44
N ASP A 128 16.26 3.55 -20.64
CA ASP A 128 16.37 2.34 -21.46
C ASP A 128 16.00 1.05 -20.70
N TRP A 129 14.95 1.08 -19.88
CA TRP A 129 14.50 -0.07 -19.09
C TRP A 129 14.07 -1.24 -19.98
N ARG A 130 14.55 -2.46 -19.68
CA ARG A 130 14.31 -3.68 -20.47
C ARG A 130 13.62 -4.82 -19.72
N GLY A 131 13.33 -4.65 -18.43
CA GLY A 131 12.68 -5.68 -17.62
C GLY A 131 13.67 -6.74 -17.13
N VAL A 132 13.98 -6.67 -15.84
CA VAL A 132 14.81 -7.62 -15.09
C VAL A 132 14.41 -7.54 -13.63
N GLY A 133 14.92 -8.45 -12.80
CA GLY A 133 14.73 -8.43 -11.36
C GLY A 133 13.51 -9.22 -10.89
N GLU A 134 13.31 -9.22 -9.58
CA GLU A 134 12.26 -9.97 -8.92
C GLU A 134 11.71 -9.17 -7.73
N PHE A 135 10.55 -9.61 -7.24
CA PHE A 135 10.02 -9.14 -5.98
C PHE A 135 9.25 -10.28 -5.32
N ILE A 136 9.19 -10.24 -4.00
CA ILE A 136 8.35 -11.11 -3.20
C ILE A 136 7.28 -10.27 -2.51
N SER A 137 6.10 -10.85 -2.33
CA SER A 137 5.00 -10.24 -1.59
C SER A 137 4.59 -11.15 -0.45
N PHE A 138 4.25 -10.55 0.69
CA PHE A 138 3.80 -11.25 1.88
C PHE A 138 2.45 -10.67 2.33
N GLU A 139 1.65 -11.50 2.97
CA GLU A 139 0.47 -11.10 3.70
C GLU A 139 0.70 -11.35 5.20
N ILE A 140 0.21 -10.44 6.03
CA ILE A 140 0.34 -10.60 7.48
C ILE A 140 -0.75 -11.57 7.94
N ALA A 141 -0.34 -12.65 8.62
CA ALA A 141 -1.28 -13.64 9.11
C ALA A 141 -2.27 -13.03 10.12
N GLN A 142 -3.54 -13.02 9.76
CA GLN A 142 -4.60 -12.41 10.55
C GLN A 142 -4.91 -13.21 11.82
N HIS A 143 -5.27 -12.52 12.89
CA HIS A 143 -5.85 -13.09 14.09
C HIS A 143 -7.17 -12.40 14.45
N ASN A 144 -7.18 -11.40 15.34
CA ASN A 144 -8.41 -10.67 15.66
C ASN A 144 -9.01 -9.95 14.44
N GLU A 145 -8.24 -9.70 13.37
CA GLU A 145 -8.80 -9.17 12.11
C GLU A 145 -9.85 -10.12 11.51
N ILE A 146 -9.70 -11.45 11.67
CA ILE A 146 -10.71 -12.44 11.21
C ILE A 146 -12.05 -12.21 11.94
N ALA A 147 -12.00 -11.98 13.26
CA ALA A 147 -13.20 -11.72 14.03
C ALA A 147 -13.84 -10.39 13.64
N LYS A 148 -13.02 -9.35 13.47
CA LYS A 148 -13.47 -8.03 13.04
C LYS A 148 -14.13 -8.09 11.66
N GLU A 149 -13.54 -8.75 10.67
CA GLU A 149 -14.13 -8.91 9.34
C GLU A 149 -15.48 -9.64 9.40
N LYS A 150 -15.59 -10.70 10.21
CA LYS A 150 -16.86 -11.39 10.42
C LYS A 150 -17.93 -10.48 11.03
N ILE A 151 -17.58 -9.67 12.03
CA ILE A 151 -18.50 -8.71 12.66
C ILE A 151 -18.93 -7.63 11.65
N ILE A 152 -17.99 -7.07 10.89
CA ILE A 152 -18.27 -6.04 9.87
C ILE A 152 -19.23 -6.57 8.81
N ASN A 153 -19.02 -7.81 8.37
CA ASN A 153 -19.81 -8.45 7.32
C ASN A 153 -21.14 -9.05 7.82
N ALA A 154 -21.40 -9.05 9.13
CA ALA A 154 -22.66 -9.50 9.70
C ALA A 154 -23.82 -8.63 9.20
N LYS A 155 -24.92 -9.28 8.81
CA LYS A 155 -26.08 -8.61 8.20
C LYS A 155 -27.09 -8.12 9.23
N ASN A 156 -27.03 -8.65 10.45
CA ASN A 156 -27.96 -8.37 11.52
C ASN A 156 -27.31 -8.69 12.88
N TYR A 157 -27.94 -8.22 13.95
CA TYR A 157 -27.48 -8.42 15.32
C TYR A 157 -27.39 -9.91 15.73
N GLU A 158 -28.32 -10.75 15.26
CA GLU A 158 -28.38 -12.16 15.65
C GLU A 158 -27.15 -12.93 15.15
N GLU A 159 -26.64 -12.60 13.95
CA GLU A 159 -25.37 -13.14 13.45
C GLU A 159 -24.18 -12.76 14.34
N ILE A 160 -24.14 -11.52 14.84
CA ILE A 160 -23.08 -11.03 15.74
C ILE A 160 -23.18 -11.75 17.10
N LYS A 161 -24.40 -11.85 17.65
CA LYS A 161 -24.65 -12.52 18.93
C LYS A 161 -24.27 -13.99 18.89
N ASN A 162 -24.63 -14.71 17.83
CA ASN A 162 -24.25 -16.13 17.66
C ASN A 162 -22.73 -16.34 17.52
N TYR A 163 -21.99 -15.30 17.14
CA TYR A 163 -20.54 -15.34 17.04
C TYR A 163 -19.82 -14.97 18.35
N PHE A 164 -20.53 -14.42 19.34
CA PHE A 164 -19.94 -13.94 20.60
C PHE A 164 -19.17 -15.03 21.36
N GLU A 165 -19.75 -16.23 21.49
CA GLU A 165 -19.09 -17.34 22.18
C GLU A 165 -17.76 -17.71 21.51
N GLU A 166 -17.72 -17.72 20.17
CA GLU A 166 -16.50 -18.00 19.41
C GLU A 166 -15.47 -16.87 19.57
N ILE A 167 -15.91 -15.61 19.65
CA ILE A 167 -15.04 -14.45 19.96
C ILE A 167 -14.36 -14.65 21.31
N CYS A 168 -15.12 -15.02 22.34
CA CYS A 168 -14.61 -15.22 23.69
C CYS A 168 -13.67 -16.43 23.82
N ASP A 169 -13.91 -17.50 23.08
CA ASP A 169 -13.09 -18.73 23.14
C ASP A 169 -11.79 -18.62 22.35
N LYS A 170 -11.83 -18.04 21.14
CA LYS A 170 -10.72 -18.15 20.17
C LYS A 170 -9.87 -16.90 20.01
N PHE A 171 -10.39 -15.71 20.35
CA PHE A 171 -9.74 -14.44 20.03
C PHE A 171 -9.21 -13.73 21.27
N PHE A 172 -8.26 -12.81 21.07
CA PHE A 172 -7.69 -12.05 22.17
C PHE A 172 -8.59 -10.86 22.49
N LEU A 173 -9.19 -10.89 23.67
CA LEU A 173 -9.99 -9.79 24.20
C LEU A 173 -9.13 -8.84 25.02
N ARG A 174 -9.56 -7.58 25.17
CA ARG A 174 -8.90 -6.64 26.08
C ARG A 174 -8.90 -7.19 27.50
N TYR A 175 -7.77 -7.04 28.19
CA TYR A 175 -7.56 -7.54 29.55
C TYR A 175 -8.51 -6.96 30.61
N ASN A 176 -9.08 -5.76 30.36
CA ASN A 176 -9.95 -5.05 31.28
C ASN A 176 -11.44 -5.34 31.06
N LEU A 177 -11.78 -6.30 30.21
CA LEU A 177 -13.17 -6.66 29.93
C LEU A 177 -13.69 -7.67 30.95
N ASN A 178 -14.88 -7.40 31.47
CA ASN A 178 -15.67 -8.37 32.20
C ASN A 178 -16.70 -8.98 31.25
N ILE A 179 -16.40 -10.18 30.75
CA ILE A 179 -17.23 -10.88 29.75
C ILE A 179 -18.65 -11.12 30.27
N LYS A 180 -18.80 -11.52 31.54
CA LYS A 180 -20.11 -11.78 32.14
C LYS A 180 -20.94 -10.50 32.21
N GLU A 181 -20.32 -9.40 32.60
CA GLU A 181 -21.01 -8.10 32.63
C GLU A 181 -21.39 -7.63 31.23
N PHE A 182 -20.53 -7.85 30.23
CA PHE A 182 -20.86 -7.53 28.85
C PHE A 182 -22.06 -8.35 28.35
N GLU A 183 -22.06 -9.66 28.60
CA GLU A 183 -23.14 -10.56 28.21
C GLU A 183 -24.46 -10.26 28.93
N GLU A 184 -24.42 -10.15 30.26
CA GLU A 184 -25.63 -10.01 31.08
C GLU A 184 -26.19 -8.58 31.08
N LYS A 185 -25.34 -7.55 30.98
CA LYS A 185 -25.77 -6.15 31.13
C LYS A 185 -25.72 -5.33 29.86
N ILE A 186 -24.82 -5.62 28.92
CA ILE A 186 -24.69 -4.81 27.69
C ILE A 186 -25.52 -5.45 26.58
N ILE A 187 -25.23 -6.70 26.20
CA ILE A 187 -25.92 -7.44 25.12
C ILE A 187 -27.44 -7.50 25.37
N GLU A 188 -27.85 -7.68 26.63
CA GLU A 188 -29.27 -7.79 26.96
C GLU A 188 -29.98 -6.46 27.22
N SER A 189 -29.25 -5.33 27.29
CA SER A 189 -29.84 -4.02 27.54
C SER A 189 -30.71 -3.52 26.37
N GLU A 190 -31.79 -2.83 26.73
CA GLU A 190 -32.67 -2.16 25.77
C GLU A 190 -31.93 -1.03 25.04
N GLU A 191 -31.01 -0.35 25.72
CA GLU A 191 -30.18 0.71 25.14
C GLU A 191 -29.33 0.19 23.99
N PHE A 192 -28.67 -0.95 24.18
CA PHE A 192 -27.84 -1.58 23.16
C PHE A 192 -28.67 -2.12 21.98
N LYS A 193 -29.80 -2.78 22.27
CA LYS A 193 -30.71 -3.33 21.23
C LYS A 193 -31.31 -2.24 20.34
N ASN A 194 -31.46 -1.02 20.85
CA ASN A 194 -31.97 0.13 20.10
C ASN A 194 -30.90 0.88 19.28
N LEU A 195 -29.62 0.50 19.38
CA LEU A 195 -28.57 1.07 18.53
C LEU A 195 -28.71 0.59 17.07
N ASP A 196 -28.21 1.40 16.14
CA ASP A 196 -28.03 0.95 14.76
C ASP A 196 -26.98 -0.17 14.68
N LEU A 197 -27.09 -1.00 13.63
CA LEU A 197 -26.24 -2.18 13.46
C LEU A 197 -24.75 -1.82 13.42
N GLU A 198 -24.38 -0.67 12.86
CA GLU A 198 -22.98 -0.24 12.76
C GLU A 198 -22.41 0.06 14.16
N LYS A 199 -23.16 0.75 15.02
CA LYS A 199 -22.76 0.94 16.43
C LYS A 199 -22.71 -0.37 17.21
N GLN A 200 -23.64 -1.29 16.95
CA GLN A 200 -23.60 -2.62 17.56
C GLN A 200 -22.31 -3.37 17.17
N LYS A 201 -21.94 -3.33 15.88
CA LYS A 201 -20.66 -3.88 15.38
C LYS A 201 -19.45 -3.23 16.04
N GLU A 202 -19.42 -1.90 16.13
CA GLU A 202 -18.33 -1.15 16.77
C GLU A 202 -18.10 -1.59 18.22
N ILE A 203 -19.18 -1.79 18.98
CA ILE A 203 -19.12 -2.24 20.37
C ILE A 203 -18.54 -3.67 20.45
N PHE A 204 -18.97 -4.59 19.59
CA PHE A 204 -18.39 -5.93 19.54
C PHE A 204 -16.93 -5.93 19.10
N ILE A 205 -16.55 -5.11 18.12
CA ILE A 205 -15.15 -4.95 17.68
C ILE A 205 -14.30 -4.38 18.82
N SER A 206 -14.87 -3.50 19.66
CA SER A 206 -14.15 -2.90 20.79
C SER A 206 -13.68 -3.93 21.82
N LEU A 207 -14.29 -5.12 21.86
CA LEU A 207 -13.88 -6.23 22.72
C LEU A 207 -12.48 -6.76 22.37
N LEU A 208 -12.12 -6.70 21.09
CA LEU A 208 -10.88 -7.26 20.58
C LEU A 208 -9.69 -6.39 21.02
N ASP A 209 -8.58 -7.03 21.40
CA ASP A 209 -7.32 -6.34 21.66
C ASP A 209 -6.71 -5.87 20.32
N PRO A 210 -6.54 -4.55 20.11
CA PRO A 210 -5.96 -4.03 18.87
C PRO A 210 -4.48 -4.41 18.68
N ASN A 211 -3.78 -4.85 19.72
CA ASN A 211 -2.39 -5.34 19.61
C ASN A 211 -2.30 -6.79 19.16
N GLN A 212 -3.43 -7.49 19.02
CA GLN A 212 -3.53 -8.90 18.62
C GLN A 212 -4.37 -9.07 17.35
N MET A 213 -4.46 -8.03 16.50
CA MET A 213 -5.12 -8.08 15.19
C MET A 213 -4.47 -9.09 14.25
N TYR A 214 -3.15 -9.26 14.38
CA TYR A 214 -2.34 -10.15 13.57
C TYR A 214 -1.48 -11.04 14.47
N ILE A 215 -1.01 -12.16 13.91
CA ILE A 215 -0.21 -13.12 14.65
C ILE A 215 1.21 -12.58 14.83
N ASN A 216 1.65 -12.52 16.09
CA ASN A 216 3.02 -12.12 16.42
C ASN A 216 4.02 -13.16 15.94
N TYR A 217 5.18 -12.70 15.46
CA TYR A 217 6.28 -13.57 15.01
C TYR A 217 6.66 -14.62 16.06
N SER A 218 6.74 -14.22 17.34
CA SER A 218 7.06 -15.11 18.46
C SER A 218 6.03 -16.23 18.70
N ASN A 219 4.85 -16.13 18.10
CA ASN A 219 3.78 -17.12 18.25
C ASN A 219 3.46 -17.86 16.94
N MET A 220 4.24 -17.69 15.88
CA MET A 220 3.99 -18.34 14.58
C MET A 220 3.99 -19.88 14.65
N GLU A 221 4.67 -20.47 15.64
CA GLU A 221 4.75 -21.92 15.84
C GLU A 221 3.64 -22.47 16.76
N ASP A 222 2.83 -21.60 17.37
CA ASP A 222 1.73 -22.00 18.23
C ASP A 222 0.65 -22.71 17.39
N LYS A 223 0.40 -23.97 17.73
CA LYS A 223 -0.56 -24.84 17.03
C LYS A 223 -1.97 -24.26 17.02
N LYS A 224 -2.31 -23.36 17.95
CA LYS A 224 -3.64 -22.74 18.00
C LYS A 224 -3.99 -21.94 16.74
N TYR A 225 -2.98 -21.31 16.11
CA TYR A 225 -3.19 -20.49 14.91
C TYR A 225 -3.26 -21.31 13.62
N LYS A 226 -2.89 -22.60 13.65
CA LYS A 226 -2.96 -23.52 12.50
C LYS A 226 -2.29 -22.98 11.22
N LEU A 227 -1.20 -22.21 11.39
CA LEU A 227 -0.43 -21.69 10.25
C LEU A 227 0.19 -22.82 9.44
N ASN A 228 0.25 -22.61 8.12
CA ASN A 228 0.88 -23.55 7.21
C ASN A 228 2.40 -23.59 7.45
N LYS A 229 2.98 -24.80 7.45
CA LYS A 229 4.41 -25.01 7.64
C LYS A 229 5.27 -24.25 6.62
N LYS A 230 4.81 -24.15 5.37
CA LYS A 230 5.52 -23.41 4.32
C LYS A 230 5.62 -21.91 4.64
N ASP A 231 4.55 -21.33 5.17
CA ASP A 231 4.52 -19.89 5.47
C ASP A 231 5.37 -19.57 6.69
N ILE A 232 5.38 -20.48 7.70
CA ILE A 232 6.30 -20.40 8.84
C ILE A 232 7.75 -20.50 8.37
N GLU A 233 8.07 -21.43 7.48
CA GLU A 233 9.41 -21.62 6.94
C GLU A 233 9.87 -20.40 6.12
N LEU A 234 9.02 -19.89 5.23
CA LEU A 234 9.27 -18.66 4.47
C LEU A 234 9.49 -17.45 5.40
N THR A 235 8.68 -17.31 6.44
CA THR A 235 8.84 -16.25 7.44
C THR A 235 10.18 -16.39 8.17
N ARG A 236 10.58 -17.62 8.53
CA ARG A 236 11.89 -17.87 9.12
C ARG A 236 13.01 -17.51 8.17
N GLU A 237 12.93 -17.88 6.89
CA GLU A 237 13.93 -17.50 5.89
C GLU A 237 14.04 -15.98 5.72
N PHE A 238 12.92 -15.27 5.74
CA PHE A 238 12.92 -13.80 5.65
C PHE A 238 13.64 -13.13 6.84
N TYR A 239 13.42 -13.62 8.06
CA TYR A 239 14.07 -13.07 9.26
C TYR A 239 15.45 -13.68 9.54
N LYS A 240 15.77 -14.83 8.92
CA LYS A 240 17.11 -15.41 8.91
C LYS A 240 17.92 -14.72 7.82
N ASN A 241 18.47 -13.57 8.14
CA ASN A 241 19.69 -13.13 7.47
C ASN A 241 20.90 -13.50 8.34
N ASP A 242 21.97 -13.86 7.63
CA ASP A 242 23.29 -14.32 8.06
C ASP A 242 23.89 -13.61 9.29
#